data_AF-A0A965GH57-F1
#
_entry.id   AF-A0A965GH57-F1
#
_cell.length_a   1.000
_cell.length_b   1.000
_cell.length_c   1.000
_cell.angle_alpha   90.00
_cell.angle_beta   90.00
_cell.angle_gamma   90.00
#
_symmetry.space_group_name_H-M   'P 1'
#
loop_
_entity.id
_entity.type
_entity.pdbx_description
1 polymer ?
#
loop_
_entity_poly.entity_id
_entity_poly.type
_entity_poly.pdbx_seq_one_letter_code
_entity_poly.pdbx_strand_id
1 'polypeptide(L)'
;SAMWMYDLTGGWRIGKFHRRLKADKAFSHLPTMQRERLGSAYVYYDAMADDARICVSLARTAISHGAVISNYISVDKILHDDNGITRGVQVTTSDAQTFDVQARIVINAAGVWSDEVLTTDLGFDPDSIRPAKGVHLTVPWKKVRNDIAVVIPVPGDKRSLFLVPWISNFDGTYQYTYIGTTDTDYQGSIDDPQCTSTDIDYVLKALNAAVTTDITRDDITAVWSGLRIFRDDIKLPQQNLE
;
A
#
# COMPACT_ATOMS: atom_id res chain seq x y z
N SER A 1 -7.24 26.14 -8.69
CA SER A 1 -7.40 24.76 -9.20
C SER A 1 -6.73 23.80 -8.20
N ALA A 2 -7.07 22.51 -8.22
CA ALA A 2 -6.51 21.52 -7.29
C ALA A 2 -4.96 21.41 -7.38
N MET A 3 -4.39 21.55 -8.57
CA MET A 3 -2.93 21.45 -8.75
C MET A 3 -2.15 22.61 -8.15
N TRP A 4 -2.69 23.84 -8.18
CA TRP A 4 -2.07 24.96 -7.46
C TRP A 4 -2.05 24.73 -5.96
N MET A 5 -3.09 24.10 -5.39
CA MET A 5 -3.09 23.74 -3.97
C MET A 5 -1.98 22.73 -3.67
N TYR A 6 -1.84 21.70 -4.51
CA TYR A 6 -0.80 20.67 -4.37
C TYR A 6 0.62 21.24 -4.47
N ASP A 7 0.86 22.17 -5.40
CA ASP A 7 2.13 22.86 -5.51
C ASP A 7 2.44 23.74 -4.29
N LEU A 8 1.44 24.46 -3.75
CA LEU A 8 1.64 25.32 -2.58
C LEU A 8 1.98 24.51 -1.32
N THR A 9 1.38 23.33 -1.14
CA THR A 9 1.59 22.49 0.05
C THR A 9 2.84 21.62 -0.02
N GLY A 10 3.39 21.37 -1.21
CA GLY A 10 4.59 20.54 -1.37
C GLY A 10 5.55 21.02 -2.47
N GLY A 11 5.05 21.19 -3.69
CA GLY A 11 5.87 21.47 -4.88
C GLY A 11 6.79 22.70 -4.78
N TRP A 12 6.31 23.78 -4.16
CA TRP A 12 7.08 25.00 -3.92
C TRP A 12 8.36 24.68 -3.15
N ARG A 13 8.27 23.88 -2.08
CA ARG A 13 9.40 23.56 -1.20
C ARG A 13 10.57 22.87 -1.93
N ILE A 14 10.28 22.19 -3.05
CA ILE A 14 11.25 21.50 -3.89
C ILE A 14 11.48 22.18 -5.26
N GLY A 15 10.90 23.35 -5.48
CA GLY A 15 11.04 24.11 -6.73
C GLY A 15 10.44 23.43 -7.96
N LYS A 16 9.44 22.56 -7.77
CA LYS A 16 8.76 21.82 -8.83
C LYS A 16 7.28 22.20 -8.87
N PHE A 17 6.81 22.64 -10.03
CA PHE A 17 5.42 23.04 -10.25
C PHE A 17 4.77 22.17 -11.31
N HIS A 18 3.46 22.02 -11.20
CA HIS A 18 2.66 21.35 -12.21
C HIS A 18 2.72 22.10 -13.55
N ARG A 19 2.52 21.34 -14.63
CA ARG A 19 2.49 21.86 -16.01
C ARG A 19 1.30 21.28 -16.75
N ARG A 20 0.58 22.13 -17.47
CA ARG A 20 -0.42 21.67 -18.44
C ARG A 20 0.28 21.27 -19.73
N LEU A 21 0.03 20.04 -20.19
CA LEU A 21 0.53 19.51 -21.44
C LEU A 21 -0.57 19.56 -22.51
N LYS A 22 -0.19 19.95 -23.73
CA LYS A 22 -1.03 19.76 -24.92
C LYS A 22 -1.18 18.28 -25.23
N ALA A 23 -2.24 17.91 -25.95
CA ALA A 23 -2.57 16.53 -26.27
C ALA A 23 -1.39 15.72 -26.86
N ASP A 24 -0.67 16.24 -27.87
CA ASP A 24 0.44 15.49 -28.49
C ASP A 24 1.58 15.22 -27.51
N LYS A 25 1.89 16.18 -26.63
CA LYS A 25 2.94 16.00 -25.63
C LYS A 25 2.51 15.03 -24.54
N ALA A 26 1.25 15.10 -24.11
CA ALA A 26 0.69 14.12 -23.18
C ALA A 26 0.66 12.71 -23.78
N PHE A 27 0.28 12.59 -25.06
CA PHE A 27 0.29 11.32 -25.79
C PHE A 27 1.69 10.72 -25.90
N SER A 28 2.74 11.53 -26.05
CA SER A 28 4.11 11.00 -26.08
C SER A 28 4.54 10.28 -24.78
N HIS A 29 3.89 10.59 -23.66
CA HIS A 29 4.16 9.93 -22.36
C HIS A 29 3.40 8.60 -22.19
N LEU A 30 2.32 8.38 -22.93
CA LEU A 30 1.55 7.14 -22.96
C LEU A 30 1.02 6.92 -24.39
N PRO A 31 1.86 6.45 -25.33
CA PRO A 31 1.54 6.39 -26.74
C PRO A 31 0.57 5.27 -27.11
N THR A 32 0.09 4.51 -26.13
CA THR A 32 -0.94 3.48 -26.30
C THR A 32 -2.30 3.95 -25.84
N MET A 33 -2.47 5.19 -25.34
CA MET A 33 -3.80 5.68 -24.98
C MET A 33 -4.65 6.07 -26.21
N GLN A 34 -5.95 6.27 -26.03
CA GLN A 34 -6.84 6.71 -27.11
C GLN A 34 -6.61 8.20 -27.44
N ARG A 35 -5.79 8.47 -28.47
CA ARG A 35 -5.36 9.83 -28.84
C ARG A 35 -6.53 10.78 -29.10
N GLU A 36 -7.60 10.29 -29.71
CA GLU A 36 -8.79 11.07 -30.10
C GLU A 36 -9.58 11.56 -28.88
N ARG A 37 -9.45 10.87 -27.74
CA ARG A 37 -10.12 11.23 -26.48
C ARG A 37 -9.29 12.15 -25.58
N LEU A 38 -8.06 12.47 -25.98
CA LEU A 38 -7.13 13.29 -25.20
C LEU A 38 -7.17 14.76 -25.61
N GLY A 39 -7.74 15.62 -24.76
CA GLY A 39 -7.71 17.08 -24.95
C GLY A 39 -6.44 17.75 -24.40
N SER A 40 -6.07 17.42 -23.17
CA SER A 40 -4.84 17.88 -22.49
C SER A 40 -4.58 17.02 -21.25
N ALA A 41 -3.38 17.10 -20.69
CA ALA A 41 -3.06 16.48 -19.41
C ALA A 41 -2.39 17.49 -18.47
N TYR A 42 -2.30 17.15 -17.19
CA TYR A 42 -1.47 17.84 -16.22
C TYR A 42 -0.37 16.88 -15.77
N VAL A 43 0.87 17.36 -15.80
CA VAL A 43 2.00 16.70 -15.16
C VAL A 43 2.29 17.43 -13.86
N TYR A 44 2.39 16.68 -12.77
CA TYR A 44 2.84 17.16 -11.47
C TYR A 44 3.97 16.24 -10.99
N TYR A 45 4.60 16.59 -9.86
CA TYR A 45 5.73 15.83 -9.32
C TYR A 45 5.30 15.15 -8.03
N ASP A 46 5.65 13.88 -7.93
CA ASP A 46 5.40 13.03 -6.77
C ASP A 46 6.66 12.19 -6.51
N ALA A 47 6.66 11.41 -5.42
CA ALA A 47 7.76 10.54 -5.05
C ALA A 47 7.44 9.07 -5.37
N MET A 48 8.49 8.33 -5.73
CA MET A 48 8.47 6.88 -5.78
C MET A 48 9.45 6.36 -4.73
N ALA A 49 9.07 5.28 -4.05
CA ALA A 49 9.92 4.62 -3.09
C ALA A 49 9.79 3.10 -3.20
N ASP A 50 10.85 2.40 -2.80
CA ASP A 50 10.83 0.97 -2.51
C ASP A 50 10.48 0.83 -1.02
N ASP A 51 9.23 0.49 -0.74
CA ASP A 51 8.64 0.43 0.60
C ASP A 51 9.36 -0.60 1.49
N ALA A 52 9.59 -1.80 0.98
CA ALA A 52 10.34 -2.85 1.67
C ALA A 52 11.76 -2.39 2.00
N ARG A 53 12.47 -1.75 1.06
CA ARG A 53 13.82 -1.23 1.31
C ARG A 53 13.84 -0.09 2.31
N ILE A 54 12.82 0.77 2.36
CA ILE A 54 12.73 1.80 3.41
C ILE A 54 12.67 1.14 4.78
N CYS A 55 11.80 0.13 4.96
CA CYS A 55 11.68 -0.59 6.23
C CYS A 55 13.00 -1.26 6.64
N VAL A 56 13.66 -1.96 5.72
CA VAL A 56 14.96 -2.59 5.99
C VAL A 56 16.04 -1.55 6.29
N SER A 57 16.04 -0.42 5.58
CA SER A 57 17.02 0.66 5.81
C SER A 57 16.82 1.30 7.18
N LEU A 58 15.57 1.49 7.62
CA LEU A 58 15.25 1.98 8.95
C LEU A 58 15.74 1.02 10.04
N ALA A 59 15.46 -0.28 9.90
CA ALA A 59 15.93 -1.30 10.84
C ALA A 59 17.46 -1.33 10.94
N ARG A 60 18.16 -1.32 9.80
CA ARG A 60 19.64 -1.27 9.77
C ARG A 60 20.21 -0.01 10.41
N THR A 61 19.54 1.13 10.20
CA THR A 61 19.94 2.39 10.83
C THR A 61 19.78 2.30 12.35
N ALA A 62 18.66 1.78 12.85
CA ALA A 62 18.44 1.58 14.28
C ALA A 62 19.49 0.63 14.90
N ILE A 63 19.86 -0.47 14.22
CA ILE A 63 20.95 -1.37 14.65
C ILE A 63 22.28 -0.61 14.76
N SER A 64 22.59 0.28 13.81
CA SER A 64 23.81 1.10 13.86
C SER A 64 23.86 2.08 15.06
N HIS A 65 22.69 2.36 15.64
CA HIS A 65 22.53 3.15 16.86
C HIS A 65 22.36 2.29 18.13
N GLY A 66 22.58 0.97 18.04
CA GLY A 66 22.59 0.06 19.18
C GLY A 66 21.24 -0.61 19.50
N ALA A 67 20.23 -0.49 18.63
CA ALA A 67 18.98 -1.22 18.79
C ALA A 67 19.18 -2.73 18.54
N VAL A 68 18.47 -3.56 19.32
CA VAL A 68 18.32 -4.99 19.04
C VAL A 68 17.04 -5.18 18.23
N ILE A 69 17.15 -5.85 17.08
CA ILE A 69 16.02 -6.14 16.19
C ILE A 69 16.01 -7.63 15.90
N SER A 70 14.84 -8.25 16.02
CA SER A 70 14.60 -9.64 15.66
C SER A 70 13.38 -9.73 14.76
N ASN A 71 13.51 -10.44 13.65
CA ASN A 71 12.38 -10.90 12.84
C ASN A 71 12.01 -12.35 13.23
N TYR A 72 10.92 -12.87 12.68
CA TYR A 72 10.43 -14.23 12.94
C TYR A 72 10.20 -14.52 14.43
N ILE A 73 9.73 -13.51 15.16
CA ILE A 73 9.33 -13.56 16.56
C ILE A 73 7.95 -12.93 16.71
N SER A 74 7.01 -13.68 17.27
CA SER A 74 5.64 -13.24 17.53
C SER A 74 5.53 -12.73 18.96
N VAL A 75 4.71 -11.69 19.18
CA VAL A 75 4.30 -11.26 20.53
C VAL A 75 2.98 -11.93 20.84
N ASP A 76 2.96 -12.79 21.84
CA ASP A 76 1.76 -13.57 22.18
C ASP A 76 0.98 -12.94 23.32
N LYS A 77 1.65 -12.14 24.17
CA LYS A 77 1.03 -11.50 25.33
C LYS A 77 1.80 -10.29 25.83
N ILE A 78 1.08 -9.25 26.27
CA ILE A 78 1.64 -8.15 27.07
C ILE A 78 1.68 -8.56 28.54
N LEU A 79 2.84 -8.38 29.19
CA LEU A 79 3.06 -8.77 30.58
C LEU A 79 2.91 -7.56 31.50
N HIS A 80 2.24 -7.76 32.64
CA HIS A 80 2.04 -6.74 33.67
C HIS A 80 2.64 -7.18 35.01
N ASP A 81 2.99 -6.22 35.86
CA ASP A 81 3.32 -6.46 37.26
C ASP A 81 2.05 -6.59 38.13
N ASP A 82 2.24 -6.79 39.43
CA ASP A 82 1.14 -6.96 40.39
C ASP A 82 0.27 -5.71 40.56
N ASN A 83 0.75 -4.55 40.09
CA ASN A 83 0.01 -3.29 40.09
C ASN A 83 -0.68 -3.02 38.74
N GLY A 84 -0.60 -3.96 37.79
CA GLY A 84 -1.17 -3.82 36.44
C GLY A 84 -0.31 -3.00 35.48
N ILE A 85 0.91 -2.63 35.85
CA ILE A 85 1.80 -1.84 34.99
C ILE A 85 2.52 -2.75 34.00
N THR A 86 2.52 -2.39 32.71
CA THR A 86 3.26 -3.11 31.67
C THR A 86 4.74 -3.26 32.04
N ARG A 87 5.24 -4.50 32.02
CA ARG A 87 6.63 -4.86 32.35
C ARG A 87 7.37 -5.61 31.25
N GLY A 88 6.72 -5.88 30.12
CA GLY A 88 7.34 -6.61 29.02
C GLY A 88 6.32 -7.30 28.11
N VAL A 89 6.82 -8.26 27.34
CA VAL A 89 6.02 -9.12 26.46
C VAL A 89 6.49 -10.56 26.57
N GLN A 90 5.59 -11.51 26.37
CA GLN A 90 5.92 -12.89 26.07
C GLN A 90 5.99 -13.04 24.55
N VAL A 91 7.03 -13.74 24.09
CA VAL A 91 7.29 -13.92 22.67
C VAL A 91 7.53 -15.38 22.31
N THR A 92 7.16 -15.75 21.09
CA THR A 92 7.42 -17.07 20.51
C THR A 92 8.22 -16.94 19.21
N THR A 93 9.28 -17.73 19.10
CA THR A 93 10.14 -17.79 17.92
C THR A 93 9.59 -18.74 16.85
N SER A 94 10.10 -18.63 15.62
CA SER A 94 9.74 -19.54 14.52
C SER A 94 10.02 -21.03 14.76
N ASP A 95 10.91 -21.39 15.70
CA ASP A 95 11.17 -22.75 16.16
C ASP A 95 10.37 -23.14 17.42
N ALA A 96 9.31 -22.38 17.71
CA ALA A 96 8.35 -22.60 18.80
C ALA A 96 8.96 -22.52 20.21
N GLN A 97 10.02 -21.73 20.40
CA GLN A 97 10.52 -21.41 21.74
C GLN A 97 9.81 -20.17 22.28
N THR A 98 9.37 -20.24 23.54
CA THR A 98 8.69 -19.12 24.21
C THR A 98 9.53 -18.60 25.36
N PHE A 99 9.66 -17.27 25.45
CA PHE A 99 10.32 -16.60 26.57
C PHE A 99 9.80 -15.17 26.76
N ASP A 100 10.16 -14.55 27.89
CA ASP A 100 9.73 -13.20 28.23
C ASP A 100 10.82 -12.18 27.88
N VAL A 101 10.42 -11.05 27.30
CA VAL A 101 11.26 -9.87 27.07
C VAL A 101 10.81 -8.76 28.00
N GLN A 102 11.66 -8.38 28.95
CA GLN A 102 11.37 -7.30 29.89
C GLN A 102 11.53 -5.94 29.23
N ALA A 103 10.55 -5.05 29.42
CA ALA A 103 10.57 -3.69 28.90
C ALA A 103 9.80 -2.75 29.82
N ARG A 104 10.23 -1.49 29.90
CA ARG A 104 9.51 -0.44 30.67
C ARG A 104 8.30 0.11 29.91
N ILE A 105 8.36 0.05 28.58
CA ILE A 105 7.36 0.58 27.67
C ILE A 105 7.24 -0.41 26.52
N VAL A 106 5.99 -0.73 26.16
CA VAL A 106 5.65 -1.53 24.99
C VAL A 106 4.86 -0.63 24.04
N ILE A 107 5.26 -0.58 22.78
CA ILE A 107 4.57 0.16 21.72
C ILE A 107 4.01 -0.86 20.73
N ASN A 108 2.68 -0.89 20.59
CA ASN A 108 2.03 -1.68 19.55
C ASN A 108 2.03 -0.89 18.23
N ALA A 109 2.84 -1.36 17.28
CA ALA A 109 2.92 -0.83 15.92
C ALA A 109 2.65 -1.94 14.88
N ALA A 110 1.77 -2.89 15.20
CA ALA A 110 1.52 -4.09 14.41
C ALA A 110 0.61 -3.86 13.19
N GLY A 111 0.32 -2.61 12.80
CA GLY A 111 -0.47 -2.31 11.60
C GLY A 111 -1.87 -2.93 11.68
N VAL A 112 -2.25 -3.71 10.66
CA VAL A 112 -3.55 -4.39 10.58
C VAL A 112 -3.76 -5.44 11.69
N TRP A 113 -2.69 -5.94 12.31
CA TRP A 113 -2.73 -6.87 13.44
C TRP A 113 -2.83 -6.17 14.81
N SER A 114 -2.96 -4.84 14.88
CA SER A 114 -2.87 -4.15 16.17
C SER A 114 -3.99 -4.54 17.14
N ASP A 115 -5.19 -4.84 16.65
CA ASP A 115 -6.31 -5.31 17.48
C ASP A 115 -6.09 -6.74 17.99
N GLU A 116 -5.39 -7.61 17.24
CA GLU A 116 -5.02 -8.94 17.74
C GLU A 116 -4.08 -8.83 18.96
N VAL A 117 -3.08 -7.95 18.87
CA VAL A 117 -2.16 -7.68 20.00
C VAL A 117 -2.92 -7.07 21.18
N LEU A 118 -3.82 -6.10 20.94
CA LEU A 118 -4.62 -5.49 22.00
C LEU A 118 -5.59 -6.47 22.65
N THR A 119 -6.14 -7.42 21.88
CA THR A 119 -7.02 -8.48 22.41
C THR A 119 -6.31 -9.30 23.49
N THR A 120 -5.01 -9.55 23.34
CA THR A 120 -4.21 -10.28 24.35
C THR A 120 -4.07 -9.54 25.68
N ASP A 121 -4.21 -8.22 25.65
CA ASP A 121 -4.09 -7.31 26.80
C ASP A 121 -5.47 -7.03 27.44
N LEU A 122 -6.46 -6.67 26.60
CA LEU A 122 -7.80 -6.29 27.02
C LEU A 122 -8.69 -7.50 27.37
N GLY A 123 -8.39 -8.68 26.82
CA GLY A 123 -9.24 -9.87 26.95
C GLY A 123 -10.50 -9.85 26.10
N PHE A 124 -10.68 -8.84 25.24
CA PHE A 124 -11.74 -8.73 24.25
C PHE A 124 -11.22 -8.01 23.00
N ASP A 125 -11.87 -8.27 21.86
CA ASP A 125 -11.55 -7.60 20.59
C ASP A 125 -12.10 -6.17 20.59
N PRO A 126 -11.24 -5.13 20.48
CA PRO A 126 -11.68 -3.74 20.45
C PRO A 126 -12.40 -3.33 19.16
N ASP A 127 -12.33 -4.14 18.09
CA ASP A 127 -12.95 -3.89 16.77
C ASP A 127 -12.72 -2.45 16.28
N SER A 128 -11.45 -2.01 16.34
CA SER A 128 -11.03 -0.63 16.06
C SER A 128 -10.37 -0.49 14.68
N ILE A 129 -10.05 -1.61 14.03
CA ILE A 129 -9.43 -1.67 12.72
C ILE A 129 -10.39 -2.29 11.71
N ARG A 130 -10.62 -1.56 10.62
CA ARG A 130 -11.38 -2.03 9.46
C ARG A 130 -10.44 -2.22 8.26
N PRO A 131 -10.03 -3.46 7.94
CA PRO A 131 -9.12 -3.72 6.83
C PRO A 131 -9.80 -3.48 5.48
N ALA A 132 -9.09 -2.79 4.58
CA ALA A 132 -9.49 -2.70 3.17
C ALA A 132 -8.38 -3.21 2.26
N LYS A 133 -8.73 -4.13 1.37
CA LYS A 133 -7.81 -4.74 0.42
C LYS A 133 -7.59 -3.84 -0.79
N GLY A 134 -6.32 -3.66 -1.13
CA GLY A 134 -5.88 -3.11 -2.41
C GLY A 134 -4.99 -4.11 -3.13
N VAL A 135 -5.20 -4.25 -4.45
CA VAL A 135 -4.38 -5.12 -5.30
C VAL A 135 -3.62 -4.33 -6.36
N HIS A 136 -2.55 -4.93 -6.85
CA HIS A 136 -1.87 -4.52 -8.07
C HIS A 136 -1.56 -5.74 -8.94
N LEU A 137 -1.38 -5.49 -10.23
CA LEU A 137 -0.88 -6.45 -11.19
C LEU A 137 0.24 -5.84 -12.02
N THR A 138 1.09 -6.68 -12.61
CA THR A 138 2.11 -6.28 -13.58
C THR A 138 1.82 -6.90 -14.94
N VAL A 139 2.16 -6.15 -15.99
CA VAL A 139 2.13 -6.60 -17.39
C VAL A 139 3.40 -6.14 -18.09
N PRO A 140 3.80 -6.75 -19.24
CA PRO A 140 4.94 -6.31 -20.01
C PRO A 140 4.83 -4.82 -20.40
N TRP A 141 5.85 -4.03 -20.05
CA TRP A 141 5.86 -2.60 -20.33
C TRP A 141 5.65 -2.29 -21.81
N LYS A 142 6.15 -3.14 -22.71
CA LYS A 142 5.99 -3.00 -24.17
C LYS A 142 4.52 -2.90 -24.64
N LYS A 143 3.56 -3.37 -23.83
CA LYS A 143 2.12 -3.24 -24.12
C LYS A 143 1.55 -1.89 -23.66
N VAL A 144 2.10 -1.27 -22.61
CA VAL A 144 1.59 0.03 -22.09
C VAL A 144 2.44 1.21 -22.57
N ARG A 145 3.76 1.08 -22.54
CA ARG A 145 4.75 2.05 -23.03
C ARG A 145 4.71 3.42 -22.37
N ASN A 146 4.24 3.51 -21.12
CA ASN A 146 4.31 4.75 -20.35
C ASN A 146 5.74 5.03 -19.88
N ASP A 147 6.23 6.27 -20.00
CA ASP A 147 7.56 6.69 -19.52
C ASP A 147 7.51 7.38 -18.14
N ILE A 148 6.31 7.72 -17.67
CA ILE A 148 6.01 8.28 -16.35
C ILE A 148 4.83 7.54 -15.71
N ALA A 149 4.60 7.78 -14.42
CA ALA A 149 3.37 7.36 -13.77
C ALA A 149 2.17 8.11 -14.39
N VAL A 150 1.11 7.39 -14.74
CA VAL A 150 -0.10 7.95 -15.34
C VAL A 150 -1.33 7.54 -14.53
N VAL A 151 -2.18 8.52 -14.23
CA VAL A 151 -3.48 8.28 -13.57
C VAL A 151 -4.56 8.11 -14.64
N ILE A 152 -5.29 7.00 -14.58
CA ILE A 152 -6.41 6.70 -15.48
C ILE A 152 -7.73 6.56 -14.70
N PRO A 153 -8.85 7.08 -15.23
CA PRO A 153 -10.14 6.90 -14.60
C PRO A 153 -10.64 5.47 -14.79
N VAL A 154 -11.39 4.98 -13.82
CA VAL A 154 -12.11 3.70 -13.97
C VAL A 154 -13.50 3.97 -14.56
N PRO A 155 -13.88 3.35 -15.69
CA PRO A 155 -15.20 3.58 -16.29
C PRO A 155 -16.36 3.21 -15.35
N GLY A 156 -17.27 4.16 -15.12
CA GLY A 156 -18.45 3.95 -14.26
C GLY A 156 -18.15 4.00 -12.76
N ASP A 157 -16.92 4.36 -12.38
CA ASP A 157 -16.46 4.44 -10.99
C ASP A 157 -15.78 5.81 -10.78
N LYS A 158 -15.86 6.36 -9.57
CA LYS A 158 -15.22 7.65 -9.23
C LYS A 158 -13.74 7.50 -8.90
N ARG A 159 -13.24 6.26 -8.81
CA ARG A 159 -11.84 5.94 -8.53
C ARG A 159 -10.95 6.06 -9.78
N SER A 160 -9.65 6.04 -9.54
CA SER A 160 -8.62 6.04 -10.57
C SER A 160 -7.59 4.97 -10.27
N LEU A 161 -6.93 4.48 -11.32
CA LEU A 161 -5.76 3.60 -11.21
C LEU A 161 -4.51 4.36 -11.67
N PHE A 162 -3.37 3.91 -11.16
CA PHE A 162 -2.05 4.31 -11.57
C PHE A 162 -1.47 3.26 -12.51
N LEU A 163 -0.88 3.71 -13.60
CA LEU A 163 0.00 2.95 -14.48
C LEU A 163 1.41 3.42 -14.15
N VAL A 164 2.25 2.57 -13.57
CA VAL A 164 3.59 2.97 -13.14
C VAL A 164 4.63 2.11 -13.84
N PRO A 165 5.57 2.71 -14.59
CA PRO A 165 6.60 1.95 -15.26
C PRO A 165 7.60 1.42 -14.22
N TRP A 166 7.98 0.15 -14.34
CA TRP A 166 8.66 -0.59 -13.28
C TRP A 166 9.79 -1.47 -13.79
N ILE A 167 10.87 -1.50 -13.01
CA ILE A 167 12.17 -2.08 -13.35
C ILE A 167 12.74 -1.44 -14.62
N SER A 168 13.51 -0.37 -14.43
CA SER A 168 14.14 0.37 -15.53
C SER A 168 15.23 -0.44 -16.21
N ASN A 169 15.24 -0.41 -17.53
CA ASN A 169 16.34 -0.85 -18.37
C ASN A 169 17.32 0.32 -18.59
N PHE A 170 18.58 0.01 -18.93
CA PHE A 170 19.63 1.02 -19.14
C PHE A 170 19.42 1.90 -20.39
N ASP A 171 18.45 1.59 -21.23
CA ASP A 171 18.11 2.30 -22.48
C ASP A 171 16.94 3.30 -22.32
N GLY A 172 16.48 3.54 -21.08
CA GLY A 172 15.35 4.42 -20.80
C GLY A 172 13.98 3.75 -20.98
N THR A 173 13.94 2.44 -21.21
CA THR A 173 12.71 1.64 -21.18
C THR A 173 12.52 0.94 -19.84
N TYR A 174 11.46 0.16 -19.70
CA TYR A 174 11.15 -0.60 -18.49
C TYR A 174 10.76 -2.04 -18.85
N GLN A 175 10.87 -2.95 -17.89
CA GLN A 175 10.47 -4.34 -18.10
C GLN A 175 8.95 -4.50 -17.95
N TYR A 176 8.36 -3.85 -16.95
CA TYR A 176 6.96 -3.99 -16.60
C TYR A 176 6.28 -2.64 -16.44
N THR A 177 4.96 -2.64 -16.52
CA THR A 177 4.11 -1.60 -15.94
C THR A 177 3.27 -2.27 -14.86
N TYR A 178 3.29 -1.73 -13.64
CA TYR A 178 2.32 -2.15 -12.64
C TYR A 178 1.10 -1.25 -12.62
N ILE A 179 -0.05 -1.85 -12.34
CA ILE A 179 -1.37 -1.21 -12.38
C ILE A 179 -2.10 -1.48 -11.07
N GLY A 180 -2.63 -0.43 -10.46
CA GLY A 180 -3.45 -0.51 -9.27
C GLY A 180 -3.88 0.87 -8.77
N THR A 181 -4.67 0.99 -7.73
CA THR A 181 -5.11 -0.07 -6.81
C THR A 181 -6.62 -0.20 -6.77
N THR A 182 -7.12 -1.34 -6.30
CA THR A 182 -8.49 -1.50 -5.81
C THR A 182 -8.64 -0.98 -4.38
N ASP A 183 -9.89 -0.89 -3.93
CA ASP A 183 -10.27 -0.60 -2.55
C ASP A 183 -11.55 -1.37 -2.24
N THR A 184 -11.44 -2.46 -1.48
CA THR A 184 -12.55 -3.37 -1.15
C THR A 184 -12.48 -3.76 0.31
N ASP A 185 -13.60 -3.70 1.02
CA ASP A 185 -13.70 -4.21 2.40
C ASP A 185 -13.24 -5.67 2.46
N TYR A 186 -12.51 -6.01 3.52
CA TYR A 186 -11.86 -7.30 3.65
C TYR A 186 -12.22 -7.99 4.97
N GLN A 187 -12.57 -9.27 4.87
CA GLN A 187 -13.04 -10.11 5.99
C GLN A 187 -12.33 -11.48 6.00
N GLY A 188 -11.28 -11.64 5.20
CA GLY A 188 -10.51 -12.89 5.12
C GLY A 188 -9.32 -12.91 6.06
N SER A 189 -8.37 -13.82 5.81
CA SER A 189 -7.12 -13.89 6.57
C SER A 189 -6.26 -12.63 6.38
N ILE A 190 -5.88 -11.99 7.49
CA ILE A 190 -5.01 -10.82 7.49
C ILE A 190 -3.58 -11.17 7.06
N ASP A 191 -3.14 -12.41 7.34
CA ASP A 191 -1.79 -12.91 7.01
C ASP A 191 -1.57 -13.12 5.52
N ASP A 192 -2.60 -13.54 4.79
CA ASP A 192 -2.49 -13.89 3.38
C ASP A 192 -3.65 -13.34 2.53
N PRO A 193 -3.77 -12.00 2.40
CA PRO A 193 -4.81 -11.39 1.59
C PRO A 193 -4.51 -11.64 0.12
N GLN A 194 -5.30 -12.51 -0.53
CA GLN A 194 -5.10 -12.88 -1.93
C GLN A 194 -5.80 -11.94 -2.94
N CYS A 195 -5.18 -11.80 -4.11
CA CYS A 195 -5.79 -11.16 -5.27
C CYS A 195 -6.82 -12.11 -5.90
N THR A 196 -8.06 -11.64 -6.09
CA THR A 196 -9.14 -12.46 -6.65
C THR A 196 -9.29 -12.25 -8.15
N SER A 197 -9.97 -13.18 -8.82
CA SER A 197 -10.36 -12.99 -10.23
C SER A 197 -11.15 -11.71 -10.47
N THR A 198 -12.01 -11.31 -9.52
CA THR A 198 -12.78 -10.07 -9.59
C THR A 198 -11.89 -8.83 -9.54
N ASP A 199 -10.86 -8.85 -8.68
CA ASP A 199 -9.89 -7.76 -8.60
C ASP A 199 -9.11 -7.62 -9.92
N ILE A 200 -8.67 -8.75 -10.49
CA ILE A 200 -7.96 -8.80 -11.76
C ILE A 200 -8.83 -8.24 -12.89
N ASP A 201 -10.08 -8.69 -13.01
CA ASP A 201 -11.00 -8.22 -14.05
C ASP A 201 -11.28 -6.73 -13.94
N TYR A 202 -11.41 -6.22 -12.71
CA TYR A 202 -11.60 -4.79 -12.46
C TYR A 202 -10.41 -3.97 -12.99
N VAL A 203 -9.18 -4.39 -12.66
CA VAL A 203 -7.97 -3.69 -13.10
C VAL A 203 -7.77 -3.80 -14.61
N LEU A 204 -7.94 -4.99 -15.20
CA LEU A 204 -7.82 -5.19 -16.64
C LEU A 204 -8.87 -4.41 -17.43
N LYS A 205 -10.11 -4.34 -16.94
CA LYS A 205 -11.17 -3.55 -17.58
C LYS A 205 -10.82 -2.07 -17.62
N ALA A 206 -10.32 -1.52 -16.52
CA ALA A 206 -9.89 -0.11 -16.46
C ALA A 206 -8.67 0.14 -17.36
N LEU A 207 -7.68 -0.75 -17.33
CA LEU A 207 -6.49 -0.68 -18.18
C LEU A 207 -6.87 -0.68 -19.67
N ASN A 208 -7.63 -1.68 -20.14
CA ASN A 208 -8.05 -1.79 -21.54
C ASN A 208 -9.02 -0.68 -21.98
N ALA A 209 -9.68 0.00 -21.05
CA ALA A 209 -10.44 1.21 -21.39
C ALA A 209 -9.53 2.41 -21.63
N ALA A 210 -8.33 2.43 -21.06
CA ALA A 210 -7.37 3.52 -21.17
C ALA A 210 -6.39 3.33 -22.35
N VAL A 211 -5.99 2.10 -22.66
CA VAL A 211 -5.02 1.78 -23.73
C VAL A 211 -5.68 1.11 -24.94
N THR A 212 -5.01 1.15 -26.09
CA THR A 212 -5.45 0.56 -27.37
C THR A 212 -4.87 -0.84 -27.61
N THR A 213 -3.95 -1.28 -26.76
CA THR A 213 -3.40 -2.64 -26.80
C THR A 213 -4.30 -3.58 -26.05
N ASP A 214 -4.62 -4.73 -26.64
CA ASP A 214 -5.38 -5.77 -25.97
C ASP A 214 -4.49 -6.49 -24.95
N ILE A 215 -4.80 -6.29 -23.66
CA ILE A 215 -4.10 -6.87 -22.52
C ILE A 215 -5.04 -7.88 -21.86
N THR A 216 -4.63 -9.15 -21.87
CA THR A 216 -5.43 -10.24 -21.32
C THR A 216 -4.83 -10.75 -20.01
N ARG A 217 -5.51 -11.72 -19.38
CA ARG A 217 -4.99 -12.39 -18.19
C ARG A 217 -3.65 -13.11 -18.44
N ASP A 218 -3.40 -13.56 -19.67
CA ASP A 218 -2.16 -14.24 -20.05
C ASP A 218 -0.94 -13.29 -20.08
N ASP A 219 -1.18 -11.98 -20.10
CA ASP A 219 -0.14 -10.97 -20.02
C ASP A 219 0.26 -10.63 -18.58
N ILE A 220 -0.45 -11.14 -17.57
CA ILE A 220 -0.16 -10.83 -16.18
C ILE A 220 1.12 -11.57 -15.77
N THR A 221 2.12 -10.81 -15.34
CA THR A 221 3.42 -11.36 -14.95
C THR A 221 3.55 -11.59 -13.45
N ALA A 222 2.82 -10.82 -12.64
CA ALA A 222 2.74 -10.95 -11.19
C ALA A 222 1.53 -10.18 -10.65
N VAL A 223 1.07 -10.57 -9.46
CA VAL A 223 0.07 -9.87 -8.66
C VAL A 223 0.56 -9.72 -7.23
N TRP A 224 0.08 -8.69 -6.54
CA TRP A 224 0.20 -8.60 -5.08
C TRP A 224 -1.00 -7.85 -4.50
N SER A 225 -1.19 -8.03 -3.20
CA SER A 225 -2.25 -7.41 -2.42
C SER A 225 -1.73 -7.00 -1.05
N GLY A 226 -2.39 -6.02 -0.46
CA GLY A 226 -2.14 -5.57 0.90
C GLY A 226 -3.40 -5.00 1.52
N LEU A 227 -3.37 -4.88 2.84
CA LEU A 227 -4.48 -4.38 3.64
C LEU A 227 -4.16 -2.99 4.17
N ARG A 228 -5.07 -2.05 3.94
CA ARG A 228 -5.05 -0.71 4.53
C ARG A 228 -5.77 -0.74 5.86
N ILE A 229 -5.25 0.00 6.83
CA ILE A 229 -5.93 0.25 8.10
C ILE A 229 -6.86 1.46 7.94
N PHE A 230 -8.15 1.25 8.15
CA PHE A 230 -9.06 2.31 8.54
C PHE A 230 -9.37 2.17 10.02
N ARG A 231 -9.37 3.30 10.73
CA ARG A 231 -9.62 3.31 12.16
C ARG A 231 -11.06 3.70 12.41
N ASP A 232 -11.76 2.85 13.15
CA ASP A 232 -13.05 3.15 13.74
C ASP A 232 -12.87 3.41 15.24
N ASP A 233 -13.89 4.00 15.88
CA ASP A 233 -13.88 4.21 17.33
C ASP A 233 -13.92 2.86 18.06
N ILE A 234 -13.15 2.73 19.14
CA ILE A 234 -13.09 1.50 19.96
C ILE A 234 -14.50 1.20 20.50
N LYS A 235 -14.98 -0.01 20.24
CA LYS A 235 -16.23 -0.50 20.81
C LYS A 235 -15.94 -1.11 22.17
N LEU A 236 -16.16 -0.32 23.23
CA LEU A 236 -16.15 -0.87 24.57
C LEU A 236 -17.30 -1.88 24.72
N PRO A 237 -17.09 -3.02 25.42
CA PRO A 237 -18.18 -3.93 25.75
C PRO A 237 -19.27 -3.11 26.44
N GLN A 238 -20.51 -3.24 25.97
CA GLN A 238 -21.64 -2.75 26.75
C GLN A 238 -21.60 -3.51 28.07
N GLN A 239 -21.22 -2.83 29.14
CA GLN A 239 -21.51 -3.34 30.47
C GLN A 239 -23.02 -3.51 30.50
N ASN A 240 -23.48 -4.76 30.70
CA ASN A 240 -24.86 -5.02 31.05
C ASN A 240 -25.14 -4.22 32.33
N LEU A 241 -25.73 -3.04 32.15
CA LEU A 241 -26.39 -2.29 33.21
C LEU A 241 -27.68 -3.08 33.48
N GLU A 242 -27.56 -4.14 34.27
CA GLU A 242 -28.68 -4.65 35.07
C GLU A 242 -28.87 -3.78 36.32
#